data_AF-A0A0F5W5N3-F1
#
_entry.id   AF-A0A0F5W5N3-F1
#
_cell.length_a   1.000
_cell.length_b   1.000
_cell.length_c   1.000
_cell.angle_alpha   90.00
_cell.angle_beta   90.00
_cell.angle_gamma   90.00
#
_symmetry.space_group_name_H-M   'P 1'
#
loop_
_entity.id
_entity.type
_entity.pdbx_description
1 polymer ?
#
loop_
_entity_poly.entity_id
_entity_poly.type
_entity_poly.pdbx_seq_one_letter_code
_entity_poly.pdbx_strand_id
1 'polypeptide(L)' 'MRLTADGATPIPRSVWVEDLETDDGYAFELVRPHFLTAGDRIGFEGDILVVVRPCEARLTADGSWSTRCGPGVGSRR' A
#
# COMPACT_ATOMS: atom_id res chain seq x y z
N MET A 1 9.70 0.83 0.27
CA MET A 1 8.27 0.66 0.03
C MET A 1 8.04 0.99 -1.44
N ARG A 2 7.45 0.08 -2.22
CA ARG A 2 7.22 0.28 -3.66
C ARG A 2 5.72 0.29 -3.96
N LEU A 3 5.24 1.32 -4.65
CA LEU A 3 3.85 1.51 -5.03
C LEU A 3 3.65 1.18 -6.52
N THR A 4 2.70 0.30 -6.83
CA THR A 4 2.29 -0.04 -8.21
C THR A 4 0.91 0.57 -8.47
N ALA A 5 0.75 1.25 -9.61
CA ALA A 5 -0.45 2.03 -9.95
C ALA A 5 -0.85 1.84 -11.42
N ASP A 6 -2.14 1.64 -11.69
CA ASP A 6 -2.73 1.39 -13.01
C ASP A 6 -3.19 2.69 -13.71
N GLY A 7 -2.29 3.67 -13.86
CA GLY A 7 -2.49 4.76 -14.82
C GLY A 7 -3.26 5.99 -14.30
N ALA A 8 -2.71 7.16 -14.61
CA ALA A 8 -3.11 8.45 -14.09
C ALA A 8 -4.43 8.97 -14.68
N THR A 9 -5.39 9.34 -13.82
CA THR A 9 -6.57 10.13 -14.20
C THR A 9 -6.40 11.59 -13.73
N PRO A 10 -6.71 12.61 -14.55
CA PRO A 10 -6.41 14.02 -14.23
C PRO A 10 -7.51 14.70 -13.38
N ILE A 11 -7.69 14.28 -12.12
CA ILE A 11 -8.37 14.97 -10.99
C ILE A 11 -7.57 14.54 -9.72
N PRO A 12 -7.36 15.39 -8.69
CA PRO A 12 -6.05 15.54 -8.03
C PRO A 12 -5.36 14.21 -7.67
N ARG A 13 -4.38 13.82 -8.50
CA ARG A 13 -3.36 12.76 -8.31
C ARG A 13 -3.71 11.62 -7.33
N SER A 14 -4.89 11.04 -7.48
CA SER A 14 -5.28 9.84 -6.76
C SER A 14 -4.78 8.61 -7.48
N VAL A 15 -4.30 7.63 -6.72
CA VAL A 15 -3.82 6.35 -7.20
C VAL A 15 -4.75 5.27 -6.68
N TRP A 16 -5.21 4.40 -7.58
CA TRP A 16 -5.90 3.17 -7.23
C TRP A 16 -4.87 2.12 -6.82
N VAL A 17 -5.06 1.54 -5.63
CA VAL A 17 -4.12 0.60 -5.02
C VAL A 17 -4.85 -0.68 -4.66
N GLU A 18 -4.31 -1.81 -5.12
CA GLU A 18 -4.83 -3.14 -4.83
C GLU A 18 -3.90 -3.90 -3.88
N ASP A 19 -2.60 -3.60 -3.92
CA ASP A 19 -1.59 -4.18 -3.06
C ASP A 19 -0.43 -3.21 -2.76
N LEU A 20 0.29 -3.47 -1.66
CA LEU A 20 1.50 -2.74 -1.27
C LEU A 20 2.64 -3.73 -1.02
N GLU A 21 3.85 -3.39 -1.48
CA GLU A 21 5.05 -4.21 -1.24
C GLU A 21 6.07 -3.49 -0.35
N THR A 22 6.53 -4.21 0.66
CA THR A 22 7.61 -3.79 1.55
C THR A 22 8.97 -4.14 0.94
N ASP A 23 10.04 -3.44 1.35
CA ASP A 23 11.37 -3.65 0.75
C ASP A 23 11.99 -5.02 1.08
N ASP A 24 11.47 -5.70 2.10
CA ASP A 24 11.86 -7.06 2.51
C ASP A 24 11.02 -8.17 1.86
N GLY A 25 10.17 -7.82 0.88
CA GLY A 25 9.48 -8.79 0.01
C GLY A 25 8.14 -9.31 0.53
N TYR A 26 7.54 -8.64 1.52
CA TYR A 26 6.17 -8.91 1.92
C TYR A 26 5.20 -8.06 1.11
N ALA A 27 4.10 -8.67 0.67
CA ALA A 27 3.02 -7.99 -0.01
C ALA A 27 1.77 -7.98 0.87
N PHE A 28 1.11 -6.83 0.95
CA PHE A 28 -0.20 -6.68 1.57
C PHE A 28 -1.24 -6.52 0.48
N GLU A 29 -2.13 -7.49 0.33
CA GLU A 29 -3.23 -7.46 -0.65
C GLU A 29 -4.50 -6.97 0.04
N LEU A 30 -5.11 -5.92 -0.51
CA LEU A 30 -6.32 -5.33 0.04
C LEU A 30 -7.55 -6.18 -0.30
N VAL A 31 -8.47 -6.33 0.65
CA VAL A 31 -9.77 -7.02 0.39
C VAL A 31 -10.56 -6.28 -0.70
N ARG A 32 -10.44 -4.95 -0.73
CA ARG A 32 -11.01 -4.08 -1.76
C ARG A 32 -10.02 -2.99 -2.09
N PRO A 33 -9.86 -2.63 -3.37
CA PRO A 33 -8.95 -1.56 -3.75
C PRO A 33 -9.27 -0.24 -3.06
N HIS A 34 -8.24 0.59 -2.89
CA HIS A 34 -8.37 1.86 -2.20
C HIS A 34 -7.72 3.00 -2.98
N PHE A 35 -8.32 4.20 -2.90
CA PHE A 35 -7.73 5.40 -3.47
C PHE A 35 -6.84 6.11 -2.46
N LEU A 36 -5.55 6.23 -2.79
CA LEU A 36 -4.61 7.08 -2.08
C LEU A 36 -4.41 8.39 -2.83
N THR A 37 -4.38 9.49 -2.09
CA THR A 37 -4.13 10.83 -2.60
C THR A 37 -2.81 11.37 -2.10
N ALA A 38 -2.22 12.29 -2.85
CA ALA A 38 -1.00 12.95 -2.38
C ALA A 38 -1.21 13.67 -1.04
N GLY A 39 -0.29 13.44 -0.12
CA GLY A 39 -0.35 13.93 1.25
C GLY A 39 -0.93 12.93 2.25
N ASP A 40 -1.54 11.84 1.78
CA ASP A 40 -1.89 10.72 2.64
C ASP A 40 -0.64 10.12 3.26
N ARG A 41 -0.72 9.80 4.54
CA ARG A 41 0.27 9.01 5.25
C ARG A 41 -0.31 7.63 5.47
N ILE A 42 0.43 6.60 5.10
CA ILE A 42 0.03 5.22 5.30
C ILE A 42 0.91 4.52 6.32
N GLY A 43 0.33 3.58 7.04
CA GLY A 43 1.03 2.72 7.99
C GLY A 43 0.19 1.48 8.27
N PHE A 44 0.74 0.58 9.08
CA PHE A 44 0.03 -0.63 9.49
C PHE A 44 -0.13 -0.64 11.00
N GLU A 45 -1.33 -0.99 11.46
CA GLU A 45 -1.61 -1.29 12.86
C GLU A 45 -2.04 -2.75 12.95
N GLY A 46 -1.08 -3.62 13.28
CA GLY A 46 -1.25 -5.05 13.10
C GLY A 46 -1.42 -5.39 11.61
N ASP A 47 -2.49 -6.09 11.28
CA ASP A 47 -2.81 -6.54 9.91
C ASP A 47 -3.75 -5.59 9.16
N ILE A 48 -3.94 -4.37 9.66
CA ILE A 48 -4.84 -3.38 9.07
C ILE A 48 -4.03 -2.24 8.47
N LEU A 49 -4.31 -1.91 7.21
CA LEU A 49 -3.77 -0.71 6.59
C LEU A 49 -4.49 0.51 7.16
N VAL A 50 -3.70 1.48 7.61
CA VAL A 50 -4.18 2.76 8.13
C VAL A 50 -3.77 3.86 7.17
N VAL A 51 -4.74 4.69 6.78
CA VAL A 51 -4.52 5.88 5.94
C VAL A 51 -4.92 7.11 6.74
N VAL A 52 -3.97 8.01 6.98
CA VAL A 52 -4.21 9.32 7.60
C VAL A 52 -4.17 10.39 6.51
N ARG A 53 -5.31 11.02 6.27
CA ARG A 53 -5.46 12.10 5.27
C ARG A 53 -4.83 13.39 5.80
N PRO A 54 -4.50 14.36 4.94
CA PRO A 54 -3.99 15.67 5.35
C PRO A 54 -4.91 16.45 6.30
N CYS A 55 -6.23 16.20 6.23
CA CYS A 55 -7.22 16.77 7.14
C CYS A 55 -7.34 16.01 8.48
N GLU A 56 -6.38 15.14 8.78
CA GLU A 56 -6.34 14.26 9.97
C GLU A 56 -7.45 13.21 10.02
N ALA A 57 -8.30 13.13 9.00
CA ALA A 57 -9.24 12.03 8.84
C ALA A 57 -8.49 10.71 8.71
N ARG A 58 -8.98 9.70 9.42
CA ARG A 58 -8.34 8.39 9.50
C ARG A 58 -9.26 7.33 8.90
N LEU A 59 -8.71 6.57 7.98
CA LEU A 59 -9.38 5.46 7.31
C LEU A 59 -8.61 4.16 7.57
N THR A 60 -9.33 3.05 7.61
CA THR A 60 -8.76 1.71 7.72
C THR A 60 -9.18 0.88 6.52
N ALA A 61 -8.28 0.02 6.05
CA ALA A 61 -8.55 -0.93 5.00
C ALA A 61 -8.03 -2.32 5.39
N ASP A 62 -8.91 -3.31 5.26
CA ASP A 62 -8.60 -4.71 5.53
C ASP A 62 -7.84 -5.33 4.35
N GLY A 63 -7.01 -6.32 4.67
CA GLY A 63 -6.22 -7.05 3.69
C GLY A 63 -5.58 -8.29 4.28
N SER A 64 -4.66 -8.88 3.53
CA SER A 64 -3.90 -10.05 3.95
C SER A 64 -2.45 -9.93 3.54
N TRP A 65 -1.56 -10.38 4.41
CA TRP A 65 -0.13 -10.47 4.13
C TRP A 65 0.21 -11.76 3.39
N SER A 66 1.07 -11.64 2.38
CA SER A 66 1.68 -12.77 1.71
C SER A 66 3.18 -12.53 1.51
N THR A 67 3.96 -13.61 1.45
CA THR A 67 5.37 -13.54 1.05
C THR A 67 5.44 -13.71 -0.47
N ARG A 68 5.89 -12.69 -1.19
CA ARG A 68 6.21 -12.85 -2.61
C ARG A 68 7.68 -13.19 -2.71
N CYS A 69 7.99 -14.45 -2.99
CA CYS A 69 9.36 -14.91 -3.23
C CYS A 69 9.93 -14.24 -4.51
N GLY A 70 10.42 -13.01 -4.39
CA GLY A 70 11.14 -12.31 -5.46
C GLY A 70 12.60 -12.78 -5.54
N PRO A 71 13.28 -12.67 -6.69
CA PRO A 71 14.69 -13.05 -6.85
C PRO A 71 15.72 -12.33 -5.95
N GLY A 72 15.29 -11.39 -5.10
CA GLY A 72 16.15 -10.61 -4.19
C GLY A 72 16.09 -11.01 -2.71
N VAL A 73 15.17 -11.91 -2.31
CA VAL A 73 14.89 -12.19 -0.89
C VAL A 73 15.96 -13.07 -0.21
N GLY A 74 16.92 -13.60 -0.97
CA GLY A 74 17.98 -14.49 -0.47
C GLY A 74 19.43 -13.95 -0.52
N SER A 75 19.67 -12.72 -0.98
CA SER A 75 21.04 -12.18 -1.12
C SER A 75 21.42 -11.29 0.06
N ARG A 76 21.64 -11.89 1.23
CA ARG A 76 22.47 -11.29 2.27
C ARG A 76 23.52 -12.33 2.68
N ARG A 77 24.70 -12.25 2.04
CA ARG A 77 25.93 -12.89 2.53
C ARG A 77 26.60 -11.95 3.52
#